data_AF-A0A7R9EP73-F1
#
_entry.id   AF-A0A7R9EP73-F1
#
_cell.length_a   1.000
_cell.length_b   1.000
_cell.length_c   1.000
_cell.angle_alpha   90.00
_cell.angle_beta   90.00
_cell.angle_gamma   90.00
#
_symmetry.space_group_name_H-M   'P 1'
#
loop_
_entity.id
_entity.type
_entity.pdbx_description
1 polymer ?
#
loop_
_entity_poly.entity_id
_entity_poly.type
_entity_poly.pdbx_seq_one_letter_code
_entity_poly.pdbx_strand_id
1 'polypeptide(L)'
;MPAPQILQLSGSVREKIKEDPSIENGLKSVKYSSRYALGLFYNAKIEISEPWDVKYIYDDEIFRYVAIDNKKRNRPDSPPAIVFHTTITYGEENMERNIGDVQSDLLKHVKKVFPGWPEPDFVKCQKWRYSQVVSPYPGDPGFIIVQQDPLLIACGDGFTRSTVDGCVVSAEKVATYINTIKDIGG
;
A
#
# COMPACT_ATOMS: atom_id res chain seq x y z
N MET A 1 -6.76 2.00 8.51
CA MET A 1 -5.46 2.13 9.21
C MET A 1 -4.86 0.73 9.34
N PRO A 2 -3.62 0.51 8.90
CA PRO A 2 -2.91 -0.76 9.10
C PRO A 2 -2.91 -1.24 10.56
N ALA A 3 -3.03 -2.56 10.77
CA ALA A 3 -3.08 -3.15 12.11
C ALA A 3 -1.91 -2.76 13.04
N PRO A 4 -0.64 -2.67 12.57
CA PRO A 4 0.45 -2.17 13.41
C PRO A 4 0.24 -0.74 13.92
N GLN A 5 -0.45 0.12 13.16
CA GLN A 5 -0.75 1.49 13.58
C GLN A 5 -1.93 1.53 14.56
N ILE A 6 -2.88 0.60 14.47
CA ILE A 6 -3.92 0.43 15.50
C ILE A 6 -3.27 0.13 16.86
N LEU A 7 -2.26 -0.74 16.89
CA LEU A 7 -1.53 -1.08 18.12
C LEU A 7 -0.71 0.09 18.71
N GLN A 8 -0.41 1.12 17.92
CA GLN A 8 0.31 2.32 18.35
C GLN A 8 -0.59 3.40 18.94
N LEU A 9 -1.92 3.26 18.82
CA LEU A 9 -2.85 4.17 19.49
C LEU A 9 -2.64 4.13 21.01
N SER A 10 -2.93 5.26 21.66
CA SER A 10 -2.86 5.42 23.12
C SER A 10 -4.24 5.72 23.70
N GLY A 11 -4.34 5.83 25.02
CA GLY A 11 -5.61 6.08 25.73
C GLY A 11 -6.56 4.87 25.70
N SER A 12 -7.86 5.16 25.79
CA SER A 12 -8.92 4.15 25.98
C SER A 12 -8.96 3.08 24.89
N VAL A 13 -8.62 3.41 23.63
CA VAL A 13 -8.55 2.42 22.55
C VAL A 13 -7.51 1.35 22.85
N ARG A 14 -6.34 1.74 23.37
CA ARG A 14 -5.27 0.79 23.68
C ARG A 14 -5.62 -0.08 24.88
N GLU A 15 -6.29 0.51 25.87
CA GLU A 15 -6.79 -0.22 27.04
C GLU A 15 -7.77 -1.30 26.60
N LYS A 16 -8.75 -0.96 25.74
CA LYS A 16 -9.73 -1.91 25.21
C LYS A 16 -9.13 -3.04 24.40
N ILE A 17 -8.14 -2.74 23.56
CA ILE A 17 -7.39 -3.78 22.83
C ILE A 17 -6.68 -4.73 23.80
N LYS A 18 -6.16 -4.22 24.93
CA LYS A 18 -5.44 -5.05 25.92
C LYS A 18 -6.37 -5.87 26.83
N GLU A 19 -7.63 -5.48 26.99
CA GLU A 19 -8.63 -6.23 27.75
C GLU A 19 -8.95 -7.59 27.09
N ASP A 20 -8.83 -7.70 25.77
CA ASP A 20 -9.02 -8.94 25.01
C ASP A 20 -7.71 -9.40 24.37
N PRO A 21 -7.01 -10.40 24.96
CA PRO A 21 -5.77 -10.95 24.40
C PRO A 21 -5.93 -11.53 22.99
N SER A 22 -7.13 -12.00 22.61
CA SER A 22 -7.37 -12.54 21.26
C SER A 22 -7.30 -11.43 20.21
N ILE A 23 -7.90 -10.27 20.50
CA ILE A 23 -7.83 -9.08 19.66
C ILE A 23 -6.40 -8.58 19.55
N GLU A 24 -5.70 -8.44 20.69
CA GLU A 24 -4.33 -7.95 20.68
C GLU A 24 -3.40 -8.87 19.88
N ASN A 25 -3.48 -10.18 20.10
CA ASN A 25 -2.64 -11.15 19.40
C ASN A 25 -2.99 -11.26 17.91
N GLY A 26 -4.27 -11.20 17.56
CA GLY A 26 -4.71 -11.17 16.17
C GLY A 26 -4.17 -9.94 15.44
N LEU A 27 -4.25 -8.74 16.05
CA LEU A 27 -3.67 -7.53 15.48
C LEU A 27 -2.15 -7.61 15.32
N LYS A 28 -1.44 -8.18 16.32
CA LYS A 28 0.02 -8.39 16.27
C LYS A 28 0.44 -9.39 15.18
N SER A 29 -0.41 -10.35 14.83
CA SER A 29 -0.12 -11.32 13.77
C SER A 29 -0.23 -10.77 12.35
N VAL A 30 -0.88 -9.61 12.16
CA VAL A 30 -1.02 -9.02 10.83
C VAL A 30 0.32 -8.46 10.36
N LYS A 31 0.77 -8.94 9.20
CA LYS A 31 2.05 -8.53 8.59
C LYS A 31 1.82 -7.87 7.25
N TYR A 32 2.63 -6.86 6.97
CA TYR A 32 2.65 -6.15 5.70
C TYR A 32 4.04 -6.21 5.10
N SER A 33 4.10 -6.34 3.78
CA SER A 33 5.29 -6.08 2.98
C SER A 33 5.58 -4.59 2.90
N SER A 34 6.82 -4.28 2.57
CA SER A 34 7.34 -2.94 2.39
C SER A 34 7.77 -2.70 0.95
N ARG A 35 7.51 -1.51 0.40
CA ARG A 35 7.95 -1.11 -0.95
C ARG A 35 8.26 0.39 -1.01
N TYR A 36 9.07 0.76 -1.99
CA TYR A 36 9.13 2.13 -2.48
C TYR A 36 8.42 2.24 -3.83
N ALA A 37 7.80 3.39 -4.07
CA ALA A 37 7.32 3.78 -5.38
C ALA A 37 8.12 5.01 -5.85
N LEU A 38 8.66 4.97 -7.06
CA LEU A 38 9.36 6.08 -7.68
C LEU A 38 8.55 6.61 -8.84
N GLY A 39 8.07 7.84 -8.75
CA GLY A 39 7.40 8.57 -9.81
C GLY A 39 8.37 9.51 -10.52
N LEU A 40 8.45 9.39 -11.84
CA LEU A 40 9.19 10.26 -12.74
C LEU A 40 8.19 11.05 -13.58
N PHE A 41 8.29 12.38 -13.59
CA PHE A 41 7.33 13.26 -14.24
C PHE A 41 8.04 14.15 -15.25
N TYR A 42 7.38 14.37 -16.39
CA TYR A 42 7.91 15.14 -17.51
C TYR A 42 6.92 16.26 -17.85
N ASN A 43 7.44 17.45 -18.14
CA ASN A 43 6.64 18.64 -18.47
C ASN A 43 6.22 18.66 -19.93
N ALA A 44 7.08 18.14 -20.80
CA ALA A 44 6.84 18.02 -22.24
C ALA A 44 6.46 16.58 -22.60
N LYS A 45 5.80 16.41 -23.75
CA LYS A 45 5.69 15.09 -24.38
C LYS A 45 7.11 14.63 -24.72
N ILE A 46 7.51 13.50 -24.11
CA ILE A 46 8.71 12.76 -24.49
C ILE A 46 8.29 11.46 -25.16
N GLU A 47 9.10 10.99 -26.10
CA GLU A 47 8.87 9.68 -26.71
C GLU A 47 9.48 8.59 -25.81
N ILE A 48 8.60 7.81 -25.20
CA ILE A 48 8.94 6.56 -24.52
C ILE A 48 8.58 5.45 -25.51
N SER A 49 9.58 4.88 -26.19
CA SER A 49 9.44 3.99 -27.36
C SER A 49 9.00 2.57 -26.99
N GLU A 50 8.90 2.27 -25.70
CA GLU A 50 8.46 0.98 -25.19
C GLU A 50 7.07 0.61 -25.73
N PRO A 51 6.90 -0.61 -26.27
CA PRO A 51 5.63 -1.04 -26.87
C PRO A 51 4.56 -1.38 -25.83
N TRP A 52 4.93 -1.44 -24.55
CA TRP A 52 4.06 -1.74 -23.43
C TRP A 52 3.70 -0.46 -22.67
N ASP A 53 2.58 -0.49 -21.96
CA ASP A 53 2.14 0.54 -21.01
C ASP A 53 2.50 0.17 -19.57
N VAL A 54 2.55 -1.12 -19.27
CA VAL A 54 2.88 -1.70 -17.98
C VAL A 54 3.77 -2.93 -18.18
N LYS A 55 4.79 -3.08 -17.33
CA LYS A 55 5.66 -4.25 -17.33
C LYS A 55 6.01 -4.69 -15.92
N TYR A 56 5.94 -6.00 -15.69
CA TYR A 56 6.58 -6.64 -14.53
C TYR A 56 8.01 -7.03 -14.88
N ILE A 57 8.92 -6.76 -13.95
CA ILE A 57 10.35 -7.06 -14.06
C ILE A 57 10.65 -8.18 -13.07
N TYR A 58 11.21 -9.29 -13.55
CA TYR A 58 11.46 -10.51 -12.76
C TYR A 58 12.94 -10.76 -12.53
N ASP A 59 13.78 -10.18 -13.39
CA ASP A 59 15.23 -10.33 -13.49
C ASP A 59 15.99 -9.13 -12.90
N ASP A 60 15.34 -8.34 -12.06
CA ASP A 60 15.93 -7.17 -11.38
C ASP A 60 15.73 -7.26 -9.87
N GLU A 61 16.79 -6.99 -9.11
CA GLU A 61 16.80 -7.09 -7.65
C GLU A 61 16.04 -5.92 -6.99
N ILE A 62 15.92 -4.79 -7.68
CA ILE A 62 15.40 -3.53 -7.14
C ILE A 62 13.97 -3.27 -7.61
N PHE A 63 13.70 -3.31 -8.92
CA PHE A 63 12.40 -3.01 -9.49
C PHE A 63 11.58 -4.26 -9.80
N ARG A 64 10.30 -4.23 -9.43
CA ARG A 64 9.35 -5.30 -9.69
C ARG A 64 8.35 -4.95 -10.79
N TYR A 65 8.06 -3.66 -10.95
CA TYR A 65 6.98 -3.15 -11.76
C TYR A 65 7.34 -1.77 -12.29
N VAL A 66 6.95 -1.50 -13.52
CA VAL A 66 7.00 -0.18 -14.14
C VAL A 66 5.74 0.08 -14.94
N ALA A 67 5.23 1.31 -14.89
CA ALA A 67 4.10 1.76 -15.68
C ALA A 67 4.37 3.12 -16.30
N ILE A 68 4.07 3.23 -17.59
CA ILE A 68 3.95 4.49 -18.32
C ILE A 68 2.50 4.94 -18.15
N ASP A 69 2.27 5.73 -17.10
CA ASP A 69 0.95 5.94 -16.50
C ASP A 69 -0.03 6.63 -17.47
N ASN A 70 0.45 7.53 -18.32
CA ASN A 70 -0.37 8.16 -19.36
C ASN A 70 -0.84 7.16 -20.42
N LYS A 71 0.00 6.20 -20.85
CA LYS A 71 -0.42 5.11 -21.75
C LYS A 71 -1.43 4.20 -21.06
N LYS A 72 -1.12 3.75 -19.83
CA LYS A 72 -1.99 2.90 -19.00
C LYS A 72 -3.38 3.51 -18.78
N ARG A 73 -3.47 4.83 -18.63
CA ARG A 73 -4.74 5.56 -18.45
C ARG A 73 -5.43 5.95 -19.75
N ASN A 74 -4.90 5.53 -20.91
CA ASN A 74 -5.35 5.93 -22.23
C ASN A 74 -5.41 7.46 -22.42
N ARG A 75 -4.33 8.14 -22.03
CA ARG A 75 -4.14 9.60 -22.15
C ARG A 75 -2.85 9.91 -22.93
N PRO A 76 -2.73 9.51 -24.21
CA PRO A 76 -1.51 9.67 -25.00
C PRO A 76 -1.09 11.14 -25.17
N ASP A 77 -2.04 12.07 -25.04
CA ASP A 77 -1.78 13.50 -25.17
C ASP A 77 -1.23 14.19 -23.92
N SER A 78 -1.27 13.51 -22.77
CA SER A 78 -0.70 14.05 -21.54
C SER A 78 0.82 13.87 -21.52
N PRO A 79 1.58 14.81 -20.94
CA PRO A 79 2.96 14.56 -20.59
C PRO A 79 3.07 13.27 -19.78
N PRO A 80 4.07 12.43 -20.05
CA PRO A 80 4.13 11.12 -19.42
C PRO A 80 4.48 11.24 -17.94
N ALA A 81 4.03 10.24 -17.20
CA ALA A 81 4.50 9.96 -15.86
C ALA A 81 4.88 8.48 -15.82
N ILE A 82 6.05 8.16 -15.29
CA ILE A 82 6.51 6.79 -15.15
C ILE A 82 6.52 6.43 -13.67
N VAL A 83 5.91 5.31 -13.32
CA VAL A 83 5.83 4.84 -11.94
C VAL A 83 6.52 3.49 -11.84
N PHE A 84 7.55 3.43 -11.01
CA PHE A 84 8.21 2.20 -10.62
C PHE A 84 7.75 1.76 -9.23
N HIS A 85 7.59 0.46 -9.03
CA HIS A 85 7.56 -0.13 -7.69
C HIS A 85 8.76 -1.05 -7.49
N THR A 86 9.38 -0.95 -6.32
CA THR A 86 10.49 -1.84 -5.95
C THR A 86 10.01 -3.26 -5.67
N THR A 87 10.94 -4.22 -5.60
CA THR A 87 10.72 -5.53 -4.98
C THR A 87 10.37 -5.38 -3.50
N ILE A 88 9.82 -6.44 -2.91
CA ILE A 88 9.54 -6.48 -1.46
C ILE A 88 10.86 -6.48 -0.69
N THR A 89 11.81 -7.32 -1.10
CA THR A 89 13.14 -7.45 -0.49
C THR A 89 13.85 -6.10 -0.41
N TYR A 90 13.96 -5.38 -1.53
CA TYR A 90 14.58 -4.05 -1.52
C TYR A 90 13.84 -3.08 -0.60
N GLY A 91 12.49 -3.12 -0.62
CA GLY A 91 11.67 -2.27 0.23
C GLY A 91 11.90 -2.51 1.72
N GLU A 92 11.99 -3.77 2.14
CA GLU A 92 12.22 -4.17 3.53
C GLU A 92 13.63 -3.80 4.01
N GLU A 93 14.66 -4.11 3.22
CA GLU A 93 16.07 -3.83 3.55
C GLU A 93 16.36 -2.32 3.69
N ASN A 94 15.62 -1.48 2.96
CA ASN A 94 15.85 -0.03 2.90
C ASN A 94 14.81 0.78 3.68
N MET A 95 13.93 0.14 4.46
CA MET A 95 12.76 0.81 5.05
C MET A 95 13.14 1.93 6.05
N GLU A 96 14.23 1.79 6.79
CA GLU A 96 14.70 2.78 7.76
C GLU A 96 15.62 3.86 7.16
N ARG A 97 16.00 3.74 5.88
CA ARG A 97 16.86 4.73 5.21
C ARG A 97 16.13 6.05 4.96
N ASN A 98 16.91 7.12 4.83
CA ASN A 98 16.41 8.41 4.38
C ASN A 98 15.83 8.28 2.96
N ILE A 99 14.65 8.86 2.75
CA ILE A 99 13.92 8.72 1.48
C ILE A 99 14.64 9.40 0.29
N GLY A 100 15.41 10.46 0.54
CA GLY A 100 16.22 11.16 -0.47
C GLY A 100 17.41 10.32 -0.96
N ASP A 101 18.05 9.58 -0.06
CA ASP A 101 19.14 8.66 -0.41
C ASP A 101 18.60 7.51 -1.25
N VAL A 102 17.49 6.90 -0.83
CA VAL A 102 16.81 5.84 -1.58
C VAL A 102 16.34 6.36 -2.95
N GLN A 103 15.76 7.56 -3.01
CA GLN A 103 15.37 8.18 -4.28
C GLN A 103 16.56 8.30 -5.24
N SER A 104 17.71 8.74 -4.73
CA SER A 104 18.93 8.91 -5.52
C SER A 104 19.45 7.57 -6.04
N ASP A 105 19.43 6.53 -5.22
CA ASP A 105 19.86 5.17 -5.63
C ASP A 105 18.90 4.57 -6.66
N LEU A 106 17.59 4.71 -6.45
CA LEU A 106 16.59 4.23 -7.40
C LEU A 106 16.72 4.95 -8.74
N LEU A 107 16.95 6.27 -8.77
CA LEU A 107 17.14 7.02 -10.01
C LEU A 107 18.41 6.59 -10.76
N LYS A 108 19.52 6.35 -10.05
CA LYS A 108 20.73 5.76 -10.66
C LYS A 108 20.44 4.41 -11.29
N HIS A 109 19.65 3.57 -10.61
CA HIS A 109 19.28 2.26 -11.12
C HIS A 109 18.34 2.34 -12.33
N VAL A 110 17.42 3.32 -12.38
CA VAL A 110 16.62 3.58 -13.60
C VAL A 110 17.53 3.79 -14.80
N LYS A 111 18.57 4.63 -14.68
CA LYS A 111 19.52 4.88 -15.80
C LYS A 111 20.28 3.63 -16.23
N LYS A 112 20.51 2.69 -15.31
CA LYS A 112 21.15 1.40 -15.61
C LYS A 112 20.21 0.47 -16.39
N VAL A 113 18.94 0.39 -15.98
CA VAL A 113 17.94 -0.51 -16.59
C VAL A 113 17.35 0.07 -17.89
N PHE A 114 17.22 1.39 -17.96
CA PHE A 114 16.63 2.14 -19.07
C PHE A 114 17.57 3.30 -19.51
N PRO A 115 18.75 3.00 -20.09
CA PRO A 115 19.76 4.00 -20.41
C PRO A 115 19.34 5.00 -21.49
N GLY A 116 18.32 4.67 -22.30
CA GLY A 116 17.78 5.55 -23.34
C GLY A 116 16.69 6.51 -22.86
N TRP A 117 16.25 6.42 -21.60
CA TRP A 117 15.19 7.29 -21.11
C TRP A 117 15.72 8.69 -20.77
N PRO A 118 14.96 9.75 -21.10
CA PRO A 118 15.35 11.11 -20.78
C PRO A 118 15.32 11.35 -19.26
N GLU A 119 16.02 12.39 -18.82
CA GLU A 119 15.94 12.83 -17.44
C GLU A 119 14.54 13.40 -17.12
N PRO A 120 13.97 13.08 -15.95
CA PRO A 120 12.71 13.65 -15.51
C PRO A 120 12.85 15.09 -15.06
N ASP A 121 11.81 15.90 -15.30
CA ASP A 121 11.70 17.26 -14.77
C ASP A 121 11.43 17.26 -13.26
N PHE A 122 10.71 16.25 -12.78
CA PHE A 122 10.38 16.10 -11.37
C PHE A 122 10.37 14.63 -10.95
N VAL A 123 10.85 14.38 -9.73
CA VAL A 123 10.93 13.03 -9.16
C VAL A 123 10.26 13.02 -7.79
N LYS A 124 9.41 12.00 -7.56
CA LYS A 124 8.80 11.74 -6.26
C LYS A 124 9.05 10.30 -5.84
N CYS A 125 9.79 10.12 -4.75
CA CYS A 125 9.88 8.84 -4.07
C CYS A 125 8.83 8.76 -2.94
N GLN A 126 8.10 7.66 -2.87
CA GLN A 126 7.12 7.37 -1.84
C GLN A 126 7.49 6.07 -1.12
N LYS A 127 7.56 6.15 0.20
CA LYS A 127 7.79 5.02 1.10
C LYS A 127 6.46 4.41 1.51
N TRP A 128 6.26 3.12 1.26
CA TRP A 128 5.11 2.35 1.70
C TRP A 128 5.55 1.30 2.73
N ARG A 129 5.59 1.67 4.00
CA ARG A 129 5.93 0.77 5.12
C ARG A 129 4.93 -0.37 5.27
N TYR A 130 3.66 -0.08 5.03
CA TYR A 130 2.57 -1.05 5.07
C TYR A 130 1.94 -1.12 3.67
N SER A 131 2.67 -1.73 2.72
CA SER A 131 2.29 -1.73 1.30
C SER A 131 1.17 -2.72 1.00
N GLN A 132 1.39 -4.00 1.29
CA GLN A 132 0.41 -5.07 1.07
C GLN A 132 0.48 -6.08 2.21
N VAL A 133 -0.66 -6.53 2.69
CA VAL A 133 -0.82 -7.60 3.67
C VAL A 133 -0.21 -8.89 3.14
N VAL A 134 0.73 -9.43 3.91
CA VAL A 134 1.38 -10.73 3.70
C VAL A 134 0.73 -11.78 4.60
N SER A 135 0.32 -11.37 5.79
CA SER A 135 -0.42 -12.21 6.74
C SER A 135 -1.59 -11.40 7.26
N PRO A 136 -2.84 -11.71 6.86
CA PRO A 136 -4.01 -11.02 7.36
C PRO A 136 -4.34 -11.43 8.80
N TYR A 137 -5.31 -10.75 9.40
CA TYR A 137 -5.88 -11.11 10.69
C TYR A 137 -6.45 -12.54 10.62
N PRO A 138 -6.22 -13.39 11.64
CA PRO A 138 -6.64 -14.79 11.60
C PRO A 138 -8.11 -14.97 11.25
N GLY A 139 -8.37 -15.75 10.19
CA GLY A 139 -9.72 -16.08 9.72
C GLY A 139 -10.36 -15.04 8.80
N ASP A 140 -9.65 -13.99 8.39
CA ASP A 140 -10.12 -12.97 7.43
C ASP A 140 -11.54 -12.46 7.70
N PRO A 141 -11.84 -12.02 8.94
CA PRO A 141 -13.22 -11.79 9.38
C PRO A 141 -13.89 -10.64 8.60
N GLY A 142 -13.11 -9.77 7.97
CA GLY A 142 -13.57 -8.53 7.34
C GLY A 142 -13.45 -7.33 8.27
N PHE A 143 -13.71 -7.52 9.54
CA PHE A 143 -13.54 -6.54 10.59
C PHE A 143 -13.47 -7.25 11.94
N ILE A 144 -13.10 -6.52 12.98
CA ILE A 144 -13.24 -6.94 14.37
C ILE A 144 -13.94 -5.85 15.17
N ILE A 145 -14.64 -6.24 16.23
CA ILE A 145 -15.23 -5.33 17.20
C ILE A 145 -14.23 -5.18 18.34
N VAL A 146 -13.71 -3.98 18.54
CA VAL A 146 -12.81 -3.67 19.66
C VAL A 146 -13.61 -3.33 20.92
N GLN A 147 -14.78 -2.72 20.75
CA GLN A 147 -15.73 -2.45 21.84
C GLN A 147 -17.15 -2.42 21.30
N GLN A 148 -18.11 -2.98 22.04
CA GLN A 148 -19.52 -3.02 21.63
C GLN A 148 -20.28 -1.74 21.95
N ASP A 149 -20.02 -1.11 23.11
CA ASP A 149 -20.69 0.11 23.56
C ASP A 149 -19.72 1.04 24.35
N PRO A 150 -19.43 2.26 23.87
CA PRO A 150 -19.76 2.75 22.54
C PRO A 150 -19.05 1.91 21.47
N LEU A 151 -19.70 1.72 20.33
CA LEU A 151 -19.21 0.85 19.26
C LEU A 151 -17.87 1.33 18.70
N LEU A 152 -16.87 0.45 18.69
CA LEU A 152 -15.57 0.65 18.08
C LEU A 152 -15.20 -0.57 17.24
N ILE A 153 -14.99 -0.35 15.94
CA ILE A 153 -14.70 -1.40 14.94
C ILE A 153 -13.35 -1.10 14.27
N ALA A 154 -12.55 -2.14 14.05
CA ALA A 154 -11.39 -2.09 13.17
C ALA A 154 -11.64 -2.90 11.90
N CYS A 155 -11.39 -2.30 10.75
CA CYS A 155 -11.62 -2.90 9.43
C CYS A 155 -10.56 -2.43 8.42
N GLY A 156 -10.57 -3.02 7.23
CA GLY A 156 -9.64 -2.74 6.13
C GLY A 156 -8.98 -3.99 5.56
N ASP A 157 -7.94 -3.76 4.76
CA ASP A 157 -7.20 -4.82 4.08
C ASP A 157 -6.58 -5.85 5.02
N GLY A 158 -6.13 -5.41 6.20
CA GLY A 158 -5.55 -6.26 7.24
C GLY A 158 -6.51 -7.33 7.78
N PHE A 159 -7.82 -7.19 7.54
CA PHE A 159 -8.85 -8.15 7.96
C PHE A 159 -9.44 -8.93 6.77
N THR A 160 -8.88 -8.74 5.58
CA THR A 160 -9.27 -9.41 4.33
C THR A 160 -8.03 -9.69 3.49
N ARG A 161 -7.77 -8.86 2.46
CA ARG A 161 -6.66 -8.93 1.52
C ARG A 161 -6.34 -7.54 0.99
N SER A 162 -5.09 -7.28 0.61
CA SER A 162 -4.66 -6.00 0.02
C SER A 162 -5.00 -5.86 -1.46
N THR A 163 -6.30 -5.88 -1.74
CA THR A 163 -6.87 -5.45 -3.03
C THR A 163 -7.97 -4.43 -2.77
N VAL A 164 -8.33 -3.63 -3.79
CA VAL A 164 -9.46 -2.69 -3.69
C VAL A 164 -10.73 -3.45 -3.32
N ASP A 165 -11.01 -4.58 -3.95
CA ASP A 165 -12.18 -5.42 -3.63
C ASP A 165 -12.14 -5.96 -2.20
N GLY A 166 -10.96 -6.30 -1.67
CA GLY A 166 -10.82 -6.71 -0.27
C GLY A 166 -11.27 -5.61 0.69
N CYS A 167 -10.86 -4.36 0.42
CA CYS A 167 -11.31 -3.20 1.18
C CYS A 167 -12.83 -2.97 1.05
N VAL A 168 -13.41 -3.14 -0.15
CA VAL A 168 -14.86 -3.01 -0.36
C VAL A 168 -15.60 -4.07 0.45
N VAL A 169 -15.19 -5.34 0.37
CA VAL A 169 -15.79 -6.43 1.16
C VAL A 169 -15.70 -6.16 2.66
N SER A 170 -14.56 -5.66 3.14
CA SER A 170 -14.39 -5.27 4.54
C SER A 170 -15.39 -4.18 4.96
N ALA A 171 -15.54 -3.14 4.12
CA ALA A 171 -16.46 -2.03 4.38
C ALA A 171 -17.93 -2.47 4.35
N GLU A 172 -18.33 -3.29 3.38
CA GLU A 172 -19.70 -3.82 3.26
C GLU A 172 -20.09 -4.66 4.47
N LYS A 173 -19.17 -5.51 4.97
CA LYS A 173 -19.39 -6.29 6.19
C LYS A 173 -19.63 -5.40 7.41
N VAL A 174 -18.88 -4.32 7.57
CA VAL A 174 -19.07 -3.34 8.65
C VAL A 174 -20.41 -2.62 8.51
N ALA A 175 -20.74 -2.14 7.32
CA ALA A 175 -22.00 -1.43 7.07
C ALA A 175 -23.22 -2.32 7.37
N THR A 176 -23.17 -3.59 6.94
CA THR A 176 -24.21 -4.58 7.23
C THR A 176 -24.35 -4.81 8.72
N TYR A 177 -23.23 -5.01 9.43
CA TYR A 177 -23.25 -5.22 10.89
C TYR A 177 -23.87 -4.04 11.64
N ILE A 178 -23.50 -2.81 11.29
CA ILE A 178 -24.04 -1.58 11.89
C ILE A 178 -25.54 -1.45 11.65
N ASN A 179 -26.03 -1.81 10.47
CA ASN A 179 -27.47 -1.77 10.18
C ASN A 179 -28.23 -2.81 11.02
N THR A 180 -27.71 -4.03 11.12
CA THR A 180 -28.34 -5.10 11.92
C THR A 180 -28.51 -4.71 13.39
N ILE A 181 -27.51 -4.09 14.02
CA ILE A 181 -27.61 -3.69 15.43
C ILE A 181 -28.53 -2.49 15.65
N LYS A 182 -28.72 -1.61 14.64
CA LYS A 182 -29.69 -0.51 14.72
C LYS A 182 -31.12 -1.02 14.69
N ASP A 183 -31.39 -2.02 13.85
CA ASP A 183 -32.73 -2.60 13.71
C ASP A 183 -33.17 -3.39 14.95
N ILE A 184 -32.23 -3.82 15.80
CA ILE A 184 -32.48 -4.54 17.06
C ILE A 184 -32.64 -3.56 18.25
N GLY A 185 -32.08 -2.35 18.15
CA GLY A 185 -32.06 -1.34 19.21
C GLY A 185 -33.08 -0.21 19.07
N GLY A 186 -34.06 -0.34 18.17
CA GLY A 186 -35.15 0.61 17.92
C GLY A 186 -36.50 0.13 18.44
#